data_AF-A0A0M3IG86-F1
#
_entry.id   AF-A0A0M3IG86-F1
#
_cell.length_a   1.000
_cell.length_b   1.000
_cell.length_c   1.000
_cell.angle_alpha   90.00
_cell.angle_beta   90.00
_cell.angle_gamma   90.00
#
_symmetry.space_group_name_H-M   'P 1'
#
loop_
_entity.id
_entity.type
_entity.pdbx_description
1 polymer ?
#
loop_
_entity_poly.entity_id
_entity_poly.type
_entity_poly.pdbx_seq_one_letter_code
_entity_poly.pdbx_strand_id
1 'polypeptide(L)'
;MGNLFGKRHRSPPPISQQDQAILQLKTQRDKIKQYVRRNEKQMDRERGMAKQLIRDGRKESQLKTQRDKIKQYVRRNEKQMDRERGMAKQLIRDGRKDRALLLLKKKRYQETIIERTLKQLDQIDRMVHDLEFAEIERRVVEGLKSGNEALKQMNQMFSIEEVEKIMEETQEAADYQEEISKLLSGKLSETDLEEVESELQALIDSEEPLKLPEVPTEPLPQPVNGRKEREQVRNAKQRVAVEAV
;
A
#
# COMPACT_ATOMS: atom_id res chain seq x y z
N MET A 1 -32.29 -0.14 89.01
CA MET A 1 -31.34 -0.85 88.13
C MET A 1 -32.18 -1.61 87.09
N GLY A 2 -32.30 -1.33 85.81
CA GLY A 2 -31.73 -0.35 84.89
C GLY A 2 -32.17 -0.81 83.49
N ASN A 3 -33.35 -0.41 83.03
CA ASN A 3 -33.82 -0.70 81.66
C ASN A 3 -33.53 0.50 80.76
N LEU A 4 -32.32 0.55 80.21
CA LEU A 4 -31.95 1.44 79.10
C LEU A 4 -31.43 0.57 77.95
N PHE A 5 -31.87 0.89 76.73
CA PHE A 5 -31.54 0.27 75.44
C PHE A 5 -32.50 -0.80 74.87
N GLY A 6 -33.79 -0.47 74.80
CA GLY A 6 -34.62 -0.92 73.68
C GLY A 6 -34.36 -0.07 72.44
N LYS A 7 -33.55 -0.54 71.49
CA LYS A 7 -33.38 0.10 70.17
C LYS A 7 -34.72 0.03 69.42
N ARG A 8 -35.50 1.11 69.44
CA ARG A 8 -36.65 1.27 68.54
C ARG A 8 -36.14 1.29 67.10
N HIS A 9 -36.37 0.20 66.35
CA HIS A 9 -36.24 0.22 64.90
C HIS A 9 -37.31 1.18 64.35
N ARG A 10 -36.90 2.40 63.99
CA ARG A 10 -37.74 3.30 63.20
C ARG A 10 -37.79 2.73 61.78
N SER A 11 -38.98 2.46 61.27
CA SER A 11 -39.18 2.15 59.84
C SER A 11 -38.62 3.29 59.00
N PRO A 12 -37.89 3.01 57.90
CA PRO A 12 -37.31 4.06 57.08
C PRO A 12 -38.43 5.00 56.55
N PRO A 13 -38.16 6.30 56.43
CA PRO A 13 -39.16 7.27 55.95
C PRO A 13 -39.64 6.88 54.54
N PRO A 14 -40.91 7.17 54.20
CA PRO A 14 -41.44 6.89 52.87
C PRO A 14 -40.62 7.64 51.82
N ILE A 15 -40.22 6.93 50.78
CA ILE A 15 -39.33 7.42 49.72
C ILE A 15 -39.95 8.68 49.09
N SER A 16 -39.25 9.82 49.17
CA SER A 16 -39.72 11.08 48.58
C SER A 16 -39.80 10.96 47.05
N GLN A 17 -40.72 11.68 46.41
CA GLN A 17 -40.71 11.81 44.93
C GLN A 17 -39.35 12.25 44.40
N GLN A 18 -38.63 13.07 45.18
CA GLN A 18 -37.28 13.50 44.85
C GLN A 18 -36.27 12.34 44.91
N ASP A 19 -36.41 11.43 45.88
CA ASP A 19 -35.58 10.24 45.99
C ASP A 19 -35.87 9.24 44.86
N GLN A 20 -37.12 9.10 44.44
CA GLN A 20 -37.49 8.28 43.26
C GLN A 20 -36.89 8.87 41.97
N ALA A 21 -36.94 10.19 41.79
CA ALA A 21 -36.33 10.87 40.64
C ALA A 21 -34.80 10.71 40.64
N ILE A 22 -34.15 10.87 41.80
CA ILE A 22 -32.70 10.65 41.97
C ILE A 22 -32.35 9.19 41.66
N LEU A 23 -33.17 8.24 42.10
CA LEU A 23 -32.98 6.82 41.82
C LEU A 23 -33.08 6.54 40.32
N GLN A 24 -34.12 7.03 39.64
CA GLN A 24 -34.29 6.89 38.18
C GLN A 24 -33.10 7.45 37.41
N LEU A 25 -32.59 8.62 37.79
CA LEU A 25 -31.42 9.23 37.17
C LEU A 25 -30.12 8.45 37.44
N LYS A 26 -29.95 7.88 38.65
CA LYS A 26 -28.84 6.95 38.96
C LYS A 26 -28.92 5.69 38.09
N THR A 27 -30.11 5.10 37.94
CA THR A 27 -30.31 3.92 37.09
C THR A 27 -30.01 4.21 35.62
N GLN A 28 -30.44 5.37 35.11
CA GLN A 28 -30.11 5.80 33.74
C GLN A 28 -28.61 6.02 33.55
N ARG A 29 -27.95 6.69 34.51
CA ARG A 29 -26.49 6.91 34.50
C ARG A 29 -25.73 5.59 34.52
N ASP A 30 -26.16 4.61 35.31
CA ASP A 30 -25.50 3.31 35.39
C ASP A 30 -25.70 2.49 34.12
N LYS A 31 -26.89 2.57 33.50
CA LYS A 31 -27.12 2.02 32.15
C LYS A 31 -26.19 2.66 31.12
N ILE A 32 -26.00 3.98 31.16
CA ILE A 32 -25.07 4.70 30.27
C ILE A 32 -23.63 4.26 30.55
N LYS A 33 -23.19 4.20 31.81
CA LYS A 33 -21.85 3.72 32.19
C LYS A 33 -21.59 2.30 31.71
N GLN A 34 -22.57 1.40 31.83
CA GLN A 34 -22.46 0.04 31.31
C GLN A 34 -22.40 0.00 29.78
N TYR A 35 -23.13 0.87 29.10
CA TYR A 35 -23.10 0.97 27.63
C TYR A 35 -21.75 1.50 27.15
N VAL A 36 -21.20 2.52 27.81
CA VAL A 36 -19.87 3.07 27.56
C VAL A 36 -18.78 2.01 27.79
N ARG A 37 -18.79 1.32 28.95
CA ARG A 37 -17.83 0.23 29.23
C ARG A 37 -17.92 -0.92 28.23
N ARG A 38 -19.13 -1.24 27.74
CA ARG A 38 -19.33 -2.25 26.69
C ARG A 38 -18.74 -1.80 25.37
N ASN A 39 -18.97 -0.56 24.95
CA ASN A 39 -18.37 0.01 23.75
C ASN A 39 -16.84 0.09 23.85
N GLU A 40 -16.28 0.50 25.00
CA GLU A 40 -14.83 0.52 25.22
C GLU A 40 -14.22 -0.88 25.12
N LYS A 41 -14.79 -1.87 25.80
CA LYS A 41 -14.34 -3.27 25.68
C LYS A 41 -14.46 -3.81 24.25
N GLN A 42 -15.49 -3.40 23.52
CA GLN A 42 -15.65 -3.79 22.12
C GLN A 42 -14.57 -3.15 21.25
N MET A 43 -14.28 -1.87 21.46
CA MET A 43 -13.22 -1.13 20.77
C MET A 43 -11.83 -1.70 21.06
N ASP A 44 -11.56 -2.10 22.31
CA ASP A 44 -10.29 -2.72 22.69
C ASP A 44 -10.12 -4.12 22.09
N ARG A 45 -11.20 -4.90 22.01
CA ARG A 45 -11.21 -6.18 21.27
C ARG A 45 -11.00 -5.96 19.78
N GLU A 46 -11.62 -4.95 19.19
CA GLU A 46 -11.42 -4.58 17.79
C GLU A 46 -9.98 -4.11 17.53
N ARG A 47 -9.34 -3.40 18.48
CA ARG A 47 -7.91 -3.07 18.44
C ARG A 47 -7.00 -4.28 18.57
N GLY A 48 -7.31 -5.20 19.48
CA GLY A 48 -6.57 -6.44 19.67
C GLY A 48 -6.66 -7.35 18.44
N MET A 49 -7.87 -7.46 17.87
CA MET A 49 -8.09 -8.11 16.58
C MET A 49 -7.31 -7.39 15.49
N ALA A 50 -7.44 -6.08 15.29
CA ALA A 50 -6.64 -5.35 14.29
C ALA A 50 -5.12 -5.62 14.41
N LYS A 51 -4.58 -5.70 15.63
CA LYS A 51 -3.17 -6.08 15.86
C LYS A 51 -2.83 -7.53 15.50
N GLN A 52 -3.71 -8.49 15.80
CA GLN A 52 -3.55 -9.90 15.38
C GLN A 52 -3.76 -10.08 13.88
N LEU A 53 -4.66 -9.30 13.28
CA LEU A 53 -4.97 -9.32 11.86
C LEU A 53 -3.86 -8.68 11.03
N ILE A 54 -3.02 -7.81 11.60
CA ILE A 54 -1.73 -7.39 11.02
C ILE A 54 -0.69 -8.52 10.98
N ARG A 55 -0.98 -9.73 11.50
CA ARG A 55 -0.08 -10.90 11.44
C ARG A 55 -0.37 -11.87 10.27
N ASP A 56 -1.62 -12.20 9.95
CA ASP A 56 -1.96 -13.47 9.24
C ASP A 56 -2.34 -13.44 7.73
N GLY A 57 -1.88 -12.49 6.93
CA GLY A 57 -2.15 -12.40 5.46
C GLY A 57 -3.63 -12.21 5.01
N ARG A 58 -4.64 -12.58 5.81
CA ARG A 58 -6.09 -12.41 5.54
C ARG A 58 -6.61 -10.97 5.80
N LYS A 59 -5.73 -9.98 5.66
CA LYS A 59 -5.76 -8.68 6.36
C LYS A 59 -6.63 -7.63 5.68
N GLU A 60 -6.66 -7.64 4.36
CA GLU A 60 -7.27 -6.57 3.57
C GLU A 60 -8.80 -6.61 3.65
N SER A 61 -9.41 -7.78 3.47
CA SER A 61 -10.87 -7.98 3.53
C SER A 61 -11.48 -7.60 4.89
N GLN A 62 -10.78 -7.88 5.99
CA GLN A 62 -11.26 -7.56 7.33
C GLN A 62 -11.16 -6.07 7.63
N LEU A 63 -10.07 -5.40 7.24
CA LEU A 63 -9.96 -3.94 7.35
C LEU A 63 -10.98 -3.23 6.45
N LYS A 64 -11.21 -3.73 5.23
CA LYS A 64 -12.28 -3.24 4.34
C LYS A 64 -13.66 -3.40 5.00
N THR A 65 -13.95 -4.55 5.60
CA THR A 65 -15.20 -4.77 6.35
C THR A 65 -15.33 -3.81 7.54
N GLN A 66 -14.25 -3.57 8.28
CA GLN A 66 -14.26 -2.66 9.43
C GLN A 66 -14.45 -1.20 9.01
N ARG A 67 -13.77 -0.77 7.94
CA ARG A 67 -13.97 0.53 7.29
C ARG A 67 -15.44 0.73 6.92
N ASP A 68 -16.07 -0.26 6.29
CA ASP A 68 -17.46 -0.15 5.84
C ASP A 68 -18.43 -0.08 7.02
N LYS A 69 -18.17 -0.84 8.11
CA LYS A 69 -18.93 -0.73 9.38
C LYS A 69 -18.82 0.66 9.99
N ILE A 70 -17.63 1.26 9.98
CA ILE A 70 -17.38 2.61 10.48
C ILE A 70 -18.13 3.64 9.64
N LYS A 71 -18.06 3.55 8.30
CA LYS A 71 -18.84 4.40 7.39
C LYS A 71 -20.34 4.31 7.66
N GLN A 72 -20.86 3.09 7.89
CA GLN A 72 -22.26 2.89 8.23
C GLN A 72 -22.62 3.47 9.61
N TYR A 73 -21.72 3.40 10.58
CA TYR A 73 -21.92 4.02 11.89
C TYR A 73 -21.96 5.55 11.80
N VAL A 74 -21.06 6.18 11.05
CA VAL A 74 -21.07 7.63 10.80
C VAL A 74 -22.39 8.06 10.17
N ARG A 75 -22.81 7.43 9.06
CA ARG A 75 -24.09 7.74 8.38
C ARG A 75 -25.31 7.62 9.30
N ARG A 76 -25.31 6.62 10.18
CA ARG A 76 -26.39 6.45 11.17
C ARG A 76 -26.42 7.59 12.20
N ASN A 77 -25.26 8.05 12.67
CA ASN A 77 -25.16 9.15 13.61
C ASN A 77 -25.51 10.50 12.97
N GLU A 78 -25.10 10.74 11.72
CA GLU A 78 -25.48 11.96 10.96
C GLU A 78 -27.01 12.06 10.84
N LYS A 79 -27.67 10.97 10.44
CA LYS A 79 -29.15 10.92 10.36
C LYS A 79 -29.82 11.15 11.72
N GLN A 80 -29.19 10.69 12.81
CA GLN A 80 -29.68 10.96 14.17
C GLN A 80 -29.52 12.44 14.54
N MET A 81 -28.39 13.06 14.21
CA MET A 81 -28.16 14.50 14.44
C MET A 81 -29.14 15.38 13.67
N ASP A 82 -29.51 15.02 12.44
CA ASP A 82 -30.50 15.77 11.65
C ASP A 82 -31.89 15.72 12.30
N ARG A 83 -32.29 14.55 12.83
CA ARG A 83 -33.52 14.41 13.60
C ARG A 83 -33.49 15.25 14.88
N GLU A 84 -32.38 15.22 15.61
CA GLU A 84 -32.20 16.03 16.82
C GLU A 84 -32.23 17.53 16.53
N ARG A 85 -31.70 17.96 15.38
CA ARG A 85 -31.79 19.34 14.89
C ARG A 85 -33.24 19.73 14.58
N GLY A 86 -34.01 18.85 13.95
CA GLY A 86 -35.44 19.06 13.69
C GLY A 86 -36.26 19.19 14.99
N MET A 87 -36.04 18.28 15.94
CA MET A 87 -36.69 18.31 17.26
C MET A 87 -36.30 19.55 18.06
N ALA A 88 -35.03 19.98 18.01
CA ALA A 88 -34.58 21.21 18.66
C ALA A 88 -35.29 22.45 18.07
N LYS A 89 -35.47 22.52 16.75
CA LYS A 89 -36.25 23.61 16.11
C LYS A 89 -37.72 23.62 16.56
N GLN A 90 -38.34 22.45 16.69
CA GLN A 90 -39.73 22.34 17.18
C GLN A 90 -39.84 22.80 18.63
N LEU A 91 -38.94 22.34 19.52
CA LEU A 91 -38.94 22.75 20.93
C LEU A 91 -38.70 24.25 21.15
N ILE A 92 -37.95 24.90 20.24
CA ILE A 92 -37.79 26.36 20.25
C ILE A 92 -39.11 27.06 19.90
N ARG A 93 -39.86 26.55 18.91
CA ARG A 93 -41.19 27.08 18.55
C ARG A 93 -42.19 26.90 19.69
N ASP A 94 -42.11 25.77 20.40
CA ASP A 94 -42.97 25.45 21.55
C ASP A 94 -42.55 26.20 22.85
N GLY A 95 -41.57 27.10 22.78
CA GLY A 95 -41.09 27.90 23.92
C GLY A 95 -40.24 27.13 24.95
N ARG A 96 -39.97 25.84 24.74
CA ARG A 96 -39.21 24.97 25.68
C ARG A 96 -37.70 25.06 25.46
N LYS A 97 -37.12 26.22 25.78
CA LYS A 97 -35.69 26.54 25.55
C LYS A 97 -34.73 25.57 26.26
N ASP A 98 -35.01 25.17 27.51
CA ASP A 98 -34.11 24.28 28.27
C ASP A 98 -33.98 22.89 27.64
N ARG A 99 -35.09 22.37 27.09
CA ARG A 99 -35.10 21.08 26.39
C ARG A 99 -34.39 21.16 25.04
N ALA A 100 -34.55 22.28 24.32
CA ALA A 100 -33.81 22.53 23.08
C ALA A 100 -32.29 22.62 23.34
N LEU A 101 -31.87 23.32 24.41
CA LEU A 101 -30.47 23.42 24.81
C LEU A 101 -29.86 22.04 25.11
N LEU A 102 -30.61 21.16 25.77
CA LEU A 102 -30.16 19.79 26.06
C LEU A 102 -29.94 18.97 24.78
N LEU A 103 -30.85 19.06 23.80
CA LEU A 103 -30.67 18.41 22.50
C LEU A 103 -29.47 18.96 21.74
N LEU A 104 -29.25 20.27 21.77
CA LEU A 104 -28.08 20.88 21.12
C LEU A 104 -26.76 20.44 21.78
N LYS A 105 -26.73 20.30 23.11
CA LYS A 105 -25.58 19.72 23.82
C LYS A 105 -25.34 18.26 23.42
N LYS A 106 -26.41 17.46 23.28
CA LYS A 106 -26.33 16.08 22.81
C LYS A 106 -25.79 15.99 21.37
N LYS A 107 -26.29 16.84 20.47
CA LYS A 107 -25.79 16.99 19.09
C LYS A 107 -24.30 17.33 19.08
N ARG A 108 -23.86 18.29 19.91
CA ARG A 108 -22.45 18.69 19.98
C ARG A 108 -21.54 17.54 20.42
N TYR A 109 -22.00 16.72 21.36
CA TYR A 109 -21.27 15.52 21.78
C TYR A 109 -21.18 14.46 20.66
N GLN A 110 -22.27 14.25 19.92
CA GLN A 110 -22.28 13.36 18.75
C GLN A 110 -21.32 13.83 17.65
N GLU A 111 -21.24 15.15 17.39
CA GLU A 111 -20.26 15.73 16.45
C GLU A 111 -18.82 15.35 16.82
N THR A 112 -18.46 15.46 18.10
CA THR A 112 -17.12 15.08 18.58
C THR A 112 -16.85 13.58 18.39
N ILE A 113 -17.86 12.72 18.57
CA ILE A 113 -17.72 11.29 18.33
C ILE A 113 -17.50 11.03 16.83
N ILE A 114 -18.30 11.65 15.95
CA ILE A 114 -18.16 11.51 14.50
C ILE A 114 -16.75 11.96 14.08
N GLU A 115 -16.26 13.09 14.58
CA GLU A 115 -14.92 13.58 14.25
C GLU A 115 -13.81 12.58 14.65
N ARG A 116 -13.92 11.98 15.85
CA ARG A 116 -12.99 10.92 16.29
C ARG A 116 -13.08 9.68 15.41
N THR A 117 -14.28 9.29 15.03
CA THR A 117 -14.52 8.13 14.17
C THR A 117 -14.03 8.36 12.73
N LEU A 118 -14.14 9.58 12.21
CA LEU A 118 -13.56 9.94 10.90
C LEU A 118 -12.03 9.85 10.93
N LYS A 119 -11.38 10.33 12.00
CA LYS A 119 -9.93 10.16 12.19
C LYS A 119 -9.52 8.68 12.23
N GLN A 120 -10.33 7.82 12.83
CA GLN A 120 -10.11 6.37 12.82
C GLN A 120 -10.32 5.76 11.44
N LEU A 121 -11.29 6.26 10.67
CA LEU A 121 -11.52 5.85 9.30
C LEU A 121 -10.30 6.15 8.42
N ASP A 122 -9.74 7.35 8.53
CA ASP A 122 -8.52 7.75 7.80
C ASP A 122 -7.33 6.85 8.14
N GLN A 123 -7.19 6.46 9.41
CA GLN A 123 -6.16 5.52 9.85
C GLN A 123 -6.33 4.15 9.21
N ILE A 124 -7.56 3.64 9.15
CA ILE A 124 -7.84 2.34 8.51
C ILE A 124 -7.61 2.42 7.01
N ASP A 125 -8.04 3.52 6.36
CA ASP A 125 -7.80 3.70 4.94
C ASP A 125 -6.29 3.71 4.63
N ARG A 126 -5.47 4.41 5.42
CA ARG A 126 -3.99 4.34 5.26
C ARG A 126 -3.45 2.92 5.41
N MET A 127 -3.86 2.20 6.45
CA MET A 127 -3.43 0.82 6.66
C MET A 127 -3.84 -0.12 5.51
N VAL A 128 -4.99 0.12 4.88
CA VAL A 128 -5.42 -0.64 3.70
C VAL A 128 -4.49 -0.36 2.51
N HIS A 129 -4.19 0.91 2.22
CA HIS A 129 -3.28 1.27 1.12
C HIS A 129 -1.86 0.71 1.35
N ASP A 130 -1.34 0.80 2.58
CA ASP A 130 -0.01 0.27 2.92
C ASP A 130 0.05 -1.25 2.72
N LEU A 131 -1.03 -1.97 3.06
CA LEU A 131 -1.13 -3.42 2.85
C LEU A 131 -1.27 -3.79 1.38
N GLU A 132 -2.09 -3.06 0.62
CA GLU A 132 -2.23 -3.26 -0.83
C GLU A 132 -0.89 -3.05 -1.53
N PHE A 133 -0.13 -2.02 -1.13
CA PHE A 133 1.19 -1.76 -1.66
C PHE A 133 2.19 -2.87 -1.30
N ALA A 134 2.24 -3.30 -0.03
CA ALA A 134 3.10 -4.39 0.40
C ALA A 134 2.78 -5.72 -0.31
N GLU A 135 1.52 -5.96 -0.67
CA GLU A 135 1.11 -7.11 -1.48
C GLU A 135 1.67 -7.04 -2.90
N ILE A 136 1.63 -5.85 -3.53
CA ILE A 136 2.26 -5.62 -4.83
C ILE A 136 3.77 -5.82 -4.74
N GLU A 137 4.44 -5.24 -3.75
CA GLU A 137 5.88 -5.40 -3.53
C GLU A 137 6.27 -6.88 -3.39
N ARG A 138 5.50 -7.64 -2.59
CA ARG A 138 5.71 -9.09 -2.45
C ARG A 138 5.59 -9.79 -3.80
N ARG A 139 4.56 -9.48 -4.59
CA ARG A 139 4.34 -10.10 -5.90
C ARG A 139 5.48 -9.78 -6.88
N VAL A 140 6.00 -8.56 -6.85
CA VAL A 140 7.17 -8.17 -7.66
C VAL A 140 8.40 -8.97 -7.23
N VAL A 141 8.65 -9.10 -5.93
CA VAL A 141 9.79 -9.89 -5.42
C VAL A 141 9.65 -11.38 -5.77
N GLU A 142 8.45 -11.96 -5.65
CA GLU A 142 8.19 -13.34 -6.08
C GLU A 142 8.42 -13.51 -7.59
N GLY A 143 7.98 -12.54 -8.42
CA GLY A 143 8.24 -12.55 -9.86
C GLY A 143 9.72 -12.43 -10.21
N LEU A 144 10.48 -11.58 -9.51
CA LEU A 144 11.93 -11.49 -9.67
C LEU A 144 12.63 -12.77 -9.23
N LYS A 145 12.14 -13.42 -8.16
CA LYS A 145 12.69 -14.69 -7.68
C LYS A 145 12.46 -15.82 -8.69
N SER A 146 11.24 -15.96 -9.22
CA SER A 146 10.96 -16.98 -10.23
C SER A 146 11.72 -16.69 -11.54
N GLY A 147 11.86 -15.42 -11.92
CA GLY A 147 12.68 -15.01 -13.06
C GLY A 147 14.16 -15.37 -12.86
N ASN A 148 14.71 -15.16 -11.67
CA ASN A 148 16.09 -15.55 -11.34
C ASN A 148 16.26 -17.08 -11.31
N GLU A 149 15.27 -17.81 -10.79
CA GLU A 149 15.25 -19.28 -10.85
C GLU A 149 15.20 -19.80 -12.29
N ALA A 150 14.36 -19.21 -13.14
CA ALA A 150 14.30 -19.54 -14.57
C ALA A 150 15.63 -19.24 -15.28
N LEU A 151 16.26 -18.08 -15.01
CA LEU A 151 17.58 -17.74 -15.54
C LEU A 151 18.66 -18.72 -15.07
N LYS A 152 18.63 -19.16 -13.81
CA LYS A 152 19.55 -20.17 -13.30
C LYS A 152 19.37 -21.52 -13.97
N GLN A 153 18.12 -21.95 -14.19
CA GLN A 153 17.83 -23.18 -14.92
C GLN A 153 18.28 -23.08 -16.38
N MET A 154 18.05 -21.93 -17.02
CA MET A 154 18.50 -21.68 -18.39
C MET A 154 20.04 -21.71 -18.48
N ASN A 155 20.73 -21.04 -17.55
CA ASN A 155 22.19 -21.09 -17.42
C ASN A 155 22.74 -22.48 -17.04
N GLN A 156 21.93 -23.37 -16.46
CA GLN A 156 22.33 -24.75 -16.19
C GLN A 156 22.12 -25.66 -17.40
N MET A 157 21.11 -25.38 -18.23
CA MET A 157 20.88 -26.12 -19.47
C MET A 157 21.92 -25.78 -20.53
N PHE A 158 22.39 -24.53 -20.59
CA PHE A 158 23.61 -24.18 -21.32
C PHE A 158 24.81 -24.54 -20.44
N SER A 159 25.27 -25.79 -20.49
CA SER A 159 26.45 -26.18 -19.73
C SER A 159 27.68 -25.42 -20.23
N ILE A 160 28.62 -25.12 -19.32
CA ILE A 160 29.94 -24.58 -19.69
C ILE A 160 30.59 -25.48 -20.75
N GLU A 161 30.33 -26.80 -20.69
CA GLU A 161 30.79 -27.79 -21.66
C GLU A 161 30.23 -27.57 -23.08
N GLU A 162 28.96 -27.18 -23.25
CA GLU A 162 28.42 -26.82 -24.57
C GLU A 162 29.01 -25.49 -25.09
N VAL A 163 29.25 -24.53 -24.20
CA VAL A 163 29.89 -23.26 -24.57
C VAL A 163 31.37 -23.47 -24.94
N GLU A 164 32.10 -24.27 -24.18
CA GLU A 164 33.49 -24.66 -24.45
C GLU A 164 33.59 -25.48 -25.75
N LYS A 165 32.68 -26.43 -25.98
CA LYS A 165 32.64 -27.21 -27.23
C LYS A 165 32.35 -26.34 -28.44
N ILE A 166 31.40 -25.39 -28.33
CA ILE A 166 31.15 -24.44 -29.43
C ILE A 166 32.37 -23.56 -29.65
N MET A 167 33.03 -23.06 -28.59
CA MET A 167 34.26 -22.28 -28.74
C MET A 167 35.40 -23.09 -29.36
N GLU A 168 35.62 -24.34 -28.96
CA GLU A 168 36.58 -25.24 -29.59
C GLU A 168 36.23 -25.50 -31.06
N GLU A 169 34.98 -25.83 -31.39
CA GLU A 169 34.53 -26.02 -32.78
C GLU A 169 34.71 -24.75 -33.63
N THR A 170 34.50 -23.58 -33.04
CA THR A 170 34.69 -22.30 -33.74
C THR A 170 36.18 -22.00 -33.94
N GLN A 171 37.01 -22.32 -32.95
CA GLN A 171 38.45 -22.16 -32.99
C GLN A 171 39.07 -23.11 -34.03
N GLU A 172 38.68 -24.39 -34.04
CA GLU A 172 39.09 -25.39 -35.04
C GLU A 172 38.62 -25.00 -36.45
N ALA A 173 37.41 -24.48 -36.60
CA ALA A 173 36.92 -23.99 -37.89
C ALA A 173 37.71 -22.77 -38.39
N ALA A 174 38.09 -21.86 -37.50
CA ALA A 174 38.95 -20.72 -37.81
C ALA A 174 40.37 -21.18 -38.21
N ASP A 175 40.95 -22.12 -37.46
CA ASP A 175 42.26 -22.71 -37.77
C ASP A 175 42.23 -23.45 -39.11
N TYR A 176 41.15 -24.18 -39.42
CA TYR A 176 40.95 -24.84 -40.71
C TYR A 176 40.81 -23.83 -41.87
N GLN A 177 40.11 -22.71 -41.65
CA GLN A 177 40.05 -21.62 -42.63
C GLN A 177 41.42 -20.97 -42.85
N GLU A 178 42.22 -20.78 -41.80
CA GLU A 178 43.59 -20.28 -41.93
C GLU A 178 44.49 -21.28 -42.65
N GLU A 179 44.34 -22.59 -42.39
CA GLU A 179 45.08 -23.64 -43.09
C GLU A 179 44.72 -23.68 -44.57
N ILE A 180 43.42 -23.61 -44.91
CA ILE A 180 42.96 -23.48 -46.30
C ILE A 180 43.52 -22.20 -46.94
N SER A 181 43.43 -21.06 -46.24
CA SER A 181 43.94 -19.78 -46.74
C SER A 181 45.43 -19.83 -46.99
N LYS A 182 46.20 -20.48 -46.12
CA LYS A 182 47.66 -20.66 -46.26
C LYS A 182 48.01 -21.61 -47.39
N LEU A 183 47.24 -22.69 -47.58
CA LEU A 183 47.40 -23.63 -48.69
C LEU A 183 47.05 -23.01 -50.04
N LEU A 184 46.05 -22.13 -50.09
CA LEU A 184 45.64 -21.40 -51.30
C LEU A 184 46.61 -20.26 -51.62
N SER A 185 47.00 -19.47 -50.61
CA SER A 185 47.93 -18.34 -50.74
C SER A 185 49.32 -18.76 -51.23
N GLY A 186 49.78 -19.96 -50.89
CA GLY A 186 51.07 -20.47 -51.35
C GLY A 186 51.10 -21.07 -52.76
N LYS A 187 49.95 -21.21 -53.43
CA LYS A 187 49.82 -21.89 -54.74
C LYS A 187 49.39 -20.99 -55.89
N LEU A 188 48.79 -19.84 -55.61
CA LEU A 188 48.30 -18.90 -56.62
C LEU A 188 49.40 -17.89 -56.98
N SER A 189 49.55 -17.60 -58.27
CA SER A 189 50.45 -16.53 -58.75
C SER A 189 49.78 -15.16 -58.66
N GLU A 190 50.55 -14.07 -58.68
CA GLU A 190 49.99 -12.70 -58.61
C GLU A 190 48.95 -12.43 -59.72
N THR A 191 49.15 -13.00 -60.91
CA THR A 191 48.20 -12.90 -62.02
C THR A 191 46.90 -13.68 -61.78
N ASP A 192 46.95 -14.83 -61.11
CA ASP A 192 45.75 -15.61 -60.79
C ASP A 192 44.91 -14.90 -59.71
N LEU A 193 45.58 -14.19 -58.79
CA LEU A 193 44.90 -13.40 -57.75
C LEU A 193 44.16 -12.20 -58.35
N GLU A 194 44.75 -11.50 -59.33
CA GLU A 194 44.09 -10.39 -60.03
C GLU A 194 42.84 -10.84 -60.82
N GLU A 195 42.87 -12.01 -61.45
CA GLU A 195 41.71 -12.57 -62.16
C GLU A 195 40.56 -12.92 -61.20
N VAL A 196 40.88 -13.54 -60.05
CA VAL A 196 39.89 -13.88 -59.01
C VAL A 196 39.30 -12.62 -58.36
N GLU A 197 40.11 -11.59 -58.12
CA GLU A 197 39.61 -10.30 -57.60
C GLU A 197 38.65 -9.63 -58.59
N SER A 198 38.96 -9.68 -59.89
CA SER A 198 38.05 -9.14 -60.92
C SER A 198 36.74 -9.93 -61.02
N GLU A 199 36.77 -11.26 -60.86
CA GLU A 199 35.56 -12.09 -60.85
C GLU A 199 34.70 -11.81 -59.60
N LEU A 200 35.32 -11.68 -58.42
CA LEU A 200 34.64 -11.31 -57.19
C LEU A 200 33.98 -9.93 -57.29
N GLN A 201 34.66 -8.95 -57.90
CA GLN A 201 34.11 -7.62 -58.11
C GLN A 201 32.89 -7.66 -59.04
N ALA A 202 32.93 -8.46 -60.11
CA ALA A 202 31.79 -8.63 -61.01
C ALA A 202 30.58 -9.29 -60.30
N LEU A 203 30.82 -10.21 -59.36
CA LEU A 203 29.76 -10.81 -58.55
C LEU A 203 29.13 -9.80 -57.56
N ILE A 204 29.96 -8.99 -56.88
CA ILE A 204 29.48 -7.93 -55.99
C ILE A 204 28.64 -6.90 -56.77
N ASP A 205 29.09 -6.52 -57.97
CA ASP A 205 28.37 -5.57 -58.82
C ASP A 205 27.05 -6.16 -59.38
N SER A 206 26.94 -7.50 -59.43
CA SER A 206 25.74 -8.23 -59.85
C SER A 206 24.74 -8.51 -58.72
N GLU A 207 25.17 -8.50 -57.46
CA GLU A 207 24.26 -8.56 -56.31
C GLU A 207 23.55 -7.22 -56.16
N GLU A 208 22.25 -7.18 -56.51
CA GLU A 208 21.42 -6.01 -56.25
C GLU A 208 21.47 -5.64 -54.75
N PRO A 209 21.62 -4.35 -54.40
CA PRO A 209 21.63 -3.93 -53.00
C PRO A 209 20.32 -4.36 -52.34
N LEU A 210 20.45 -5.24 -51.33
CA LEU A 210 19.35 -5.71 -50.50
C LEU A 210 18.50 -4.52 -50.03
N LYS A 211 17.28 -4.39 -50.56
CA LYS A 211 16.28 -3.43 -50.08
C LYS A 211 15.77 -3.89 -48.72
N LEU A 212 16.53 -3.58 -47.68
CA LEU A 212 16.09 -3.74 -46.30
C LEU A 212 14.86 -2.85 -46.07
N PRO A 213 13.78 -3.37 -45.46
CA PRO A 213 12.63 -2.56 -45.07
C PRO A 213 13.06 -1.47 -44.07
N GLU A 214 12.51 -0.26 -44.21
CA GLU A 214 12.80 0.86 -43.32
C GLU A 214 12.56 0.49 -41.85
N VAL A 215 13.59 0.67 -41.03
CA VAL A 215 13.51 0.49 -39.58
C VAL A 215 12.48 1.49 -39.03
N PRO A 216 11.48 1.03 -38.23
CA PRO A 216 10.50 1.92 -37.62
C PRO A 216 11.19 3.09 -36.90
N THR A 217 10.90 4.31 -37.34
CA THR A 217 11.52 5.54 -36.83
C THR A 217 10.84 6.07 -35.57
N GLU A 218 10.09 5.22 -34.85
CA GLU A 218 9.46 5.64 -33.59
C GLU A 218 10.55 6.06 -32.60
N PRO A 219 10.52 7.30 -32.08
CA PRO A 219 11.52 7.75 -31.13
C PRO A 219 11.41 6.90 -29.87
N LEU A 220 12.47 6.15 -29.58
CA LEU A 220 12.60 5.40 -28.35
C LEU A 220 12.30 6.33 -27.16
N PRO A 221 11.51 5.88 -26.18
CA PRO A 221 11.23 6.67 -24.99
C PRO A 221 12.55 7.05 -24.33
N GLN A 222 12.78 8.36 -24.21
CA GLN A 222 14.03 8.86 -23.62
C GLN A 222 14.19 8.30 -22.21
N PRO A 223 15.38 7.80 -21.84
CA PRO A 223 15.65 7.38 -20.48
C PRO A 223 15.45 8.61 -19.59
N VAL A 224 14.48 8.51 -18.68
CA VAL A 224 14.21 9.52 -17.67
C VAL A 224 15.52 9.77 -16.92
N ASN A 225 16.09 10.95 -17.12
CA ASN A 225 17.42 11.35 -16.65
C ASN A 225 17.42 11.54 -15.12
N GLY A 226 17.25 10.45 -14.35
CA GLY A 226 17.36 10.43 -12.89
C GLY A 226 18.79 10.66 -12.36
N ARG A 227 19.75 10.97 -13.25
CA ARG A 227 21.14 11.27 -12.87
C ARG A 227 21.39 12.75 -12.58
N LYS A 228 20.58 13.68 -13.11
CA LYS A 228 20.81 15.13 -12.90
C LYS A 228 20.36 15.64 -11.52
N GLU A 229 19.40 14.98 -10.87
CA GLU A 229 18.97 15.37 -9.52
C GLU A 229 20.00 14.99 -8.44
N ARG A 230 20.77 13.91 -8.63
CA ARG A 230 21.76 13.48 -7.62
C ARG A 230 22.96 14.42 -7.52
N GLU A 231 23.31 15.12 -8.59
CA GLU A 231 24.46 16.03 -8.62
C GLU A 231 24.12 17.40 -8.04
N GLN A 232 22.90 17.89 -8.26
CA GLN A 232 22.42 19.16 -7.68
C GLN A 232 22.27 19.09 -6.15
N VAL A 233 21.80 17.95 -5.61
CA VAL A 233 21.68 17.75 -4.15
C VAL A 233 23.06 17.68 -3.48
N ARG A 234 24.09 17.15 -4.16
CA ARG A 234 25.46 17.07 -3.62
C ARG A 234 26.11 18.46 -3.56
N ASN A 235 25.95 19.27 -4.60
CA ASN A 235 26.48 20.63 -4.65
C ASN A 235 25.74 21.59 -3.69
N ALA A 236 24.44 21.40 -3.48
CA ALA A 236 23.68 22.18 -2.48
C ALA A 236 24.14 21.91 -1.04
N LYS A 237 24.46 20.64 -0.71
CA LYS A 237 24.98 20.27 0.62
C LYS A 237 26.40 20.77 0.87
N GLN A 238 27.24 20.88 -0.17
CA GLN A 238 28.61 21.39 -0.03
C GLN A 238 28.66 22.91 0.17
N ARG A 239 27.70 23.68 -0.36
CA ARG A 239 27.64 25.14 -0.14
C ARG A 239 27.19 25.51 1.28
N VAL A 240 26.24 24.77 1.84
CA VAL A 240 25.74 25.02 3.20
C VAL A 240 26.79 24.70 4.28
N ALA A 241 27.72 23.78 4.02
CA ALA A 241 28.79 23.44 4.96
C ALA A 241 29.93 24.48 5.02
N VAL A 242 30.07 25.34 4.00
CA VAL A 242 31.14 26.35 3.94
C VAL A 242 30.70 27.72 4.48
N GLU A 243 29.39 27.99 4.54
CA GLU A 243 28.83 29.20 5.17
C GLU A 243 28.58 29.06 6.69
N ALA A 244 28.79 27.87 7.27
CA ALA A 244 28.53 27.58 8.69
C ALA A 244 29.80 27.42 9.55
N VAL A 245 30.96 27.87 9.05
CA VAL A 245 32.24 27.94 9.78
C VAL A 245 32.75 29.38 9.72
#